data_AF-A0A7J6LCY4-F1
#
_entry.id   AF-A0A7J6LCY4-F1
#
_cell.length_a   1.000
_cell.length_b   1.000
_cell.length_c   1.000
_cell.angle_alpha   90.00
_cell.angle_beta   90.00
_cell.angle_gamma   90.00
#
_symmetry.space_group_name_H-M   'P 1'
#
loop_
_entity.id
_entity.type
_entity.pdbx_description
1 polymer ?
#
loop_
_entity_poly.entity_id
_entity_poly.type
_entity_poly.pdbx_seq_one_letter_code
_entity_poly.pdbx_strand_id
1 'polypeptide(L)'
;MSENTFSWFEYQLLALTLGGAMCVSLVLLEAALRRYHILPLLYNGMFTVKKRRLNCFNIDITDEPMGKGIRSRAKMNLRLTMCIVLSYLWQFCVIDYVINSRGDFPGDECVRGFDCFSSPLSFETVFTRDMDPVDCDHGEYFNPGGGQIIVNCMKFVEPNAANWLMHIAISHSLWLLVTKAFEIIVLMASGNKAMTTFMLVLLLLYTVAAIALFFGGFLLEFVSSWIGFVVTLSFPAFVAISRQTALILRDLRCAEIVRLRMLEGADFGSAVEAWTATGAAQSGDCGPSDGVTSTRDVVDDGTLSEGAQGMRKRVNTAMQRILNRDTQGLTLDIGAVNVEMTSHYSKFAQWPDQRHAADSRFNDSSPNEDAVGHG
;
A
#
# COMPACT_ATOMS: atom_id res chain seq x y z
N MET A 1 16.37 32.28 37.36
CA MET A 1 14.98 31.93 37.76
C MET A 1 14.42 31.03 36.69
N SER A 2 14.82 29.75 36.71
CA SER A 2 14.30 28.65 35.88
C SER A 2 13.20 27.95 36.69
N GLU A 3 12.10 28.65 36.93
CA GLU A 3 11.05 28.23 37.87
C GLU A 3 9.96 27.39 37.20
N ASN A 4 10.34 26.48 36.30
CA ASN A 4 9.44 25.46 35.75
C ASN A 4 10.24 24.17 35.54
N THR A 5 10.66 23.52 36.63
CA THR A 5 11.14 22.15 36.55
C THR A 5 9.94 21.25 36.23
N PHE A 6 9.71 21.03 34.93
CA PHE A 6 8.66 20.15 34.45
C PHE A 6 8.86 18.77 35.07
N SER A 7 7.86 18.29 35.79
CA SER A 7 8.02 17.04 36.55
C SER A 7 7.87 15.84 35.61
N TRP A 8 8.61 14.76 35.85
CA TRP A 8 8.47 13.50 35.13
C TRP A 8 7.01 13.00 35.07
N PHE A 9 6.21 13.33 36.09
CA PHE A 9 4.78 13.05 36.14
C PHE A 9 3.98 13.75 35.03
N GLU A 10 4.26 15.02 34.74
CA GLU A 10 3.59 15.76 33.67
C GLU A 10 3.90 15.15 32.30
N TYR A 11 5.12 14.65 32.09
CA TYR A 11 5.47 13.88 30.90
C TYR A 11 4.67 12.59 30.77
N GLN A 12 4.53 11.82 31.86
CA GLN A 12 3.72 10.60 31.85
C GLN A 12 2.24 10.90 31.53
N LEU A 13 1.72 12.01 32.08
CA LEU A 13 0.37 12.47 31.79
C LEU A 13 0.22 12.83 30.30
N LEU A 14 1.20 13.53 29.72
CA LEU A 14 1.21 13.86 28.29
C LEU A 14 1.29 12.61 27.41
N ALA A 15 2.18 11.67 27.72
CA ALA A 15 2.25 10.39 27.02
C ALA A 15 0.91 9.61 27.10
N LEU A 16 0.23 9.67 28.25
CA LEU A 16 -1.08 9.05 28.43
C LEU A 16 -2.17 9.76 27.61
N THR A 17 -2.18 11.10 27.58
CA THR A 17 -3.12 11.86 26.74
C THR A 17 -2.89 11.59 25.25
N LEU A 18 -1.64 11.44 24.82
CA LEU A 18 -1.30 11.01 23.47
C LEU A 18 -1.86 9.62 23.17
N GLY A 19 -1.60 8.65 24.05
CA GLY A 19 -2.13 7.29 23.92
C GLY A 19 -3.66 7.29 23.79
N GLY A 20 -4.34 8.11 24.61
CA GLY A 20 -5.77 8.38 24.52
C GLY A 20 -6.19 8.98 23.18
N ALA A 21 -5.53 10.04 22.72
CA ALA A 21 -5.80 10.69 21.44
C ALA A 21 -5.61 9.74 20.24
N MET A 22 -4.55 8.92 20.27
CA MET A 22 -4.32 7.87 19.28
C MET A 22 -5.44 6.83 19.31
N CYS A 23 -5.87 6.37 20.48
CA CYS A 23 -6.97 5.42 20.59
C CYS A 23 -8.28 6.01 20.05
N VAL A 24 -8.61 7.26 20.40
CA VAL A 24 -9.79 7.96 19.87
C VAL A 24 -9.70 8.08 18.34
N SER A 25 -8.54 8.47 17.80
CA SER A 25 -8.34 8.58 16.36
C SER A 25 -8.51 7.23 15.64
N LEU A 26 -8.07 6.13 16.23
CA LEU A 26 -8.23 4.78 15.69
C LEU A 26 -9.70 4.35 15.73
N VAL A 27 -10.44 4.71 16.79
CA VAL A 27 -11.89 4.47 16.88
C VAL A 27 -12.64 5.27 15.81
N LEU A 28 -12.30 6.54 15.62
CA LEU A 28 -12.88 7.39 14.57
C LEU A 28 -12.57 6.84 13.18
N LEU A 29 -11.32 6.43 12.93
CA LEU A 29 -10.91 5.78 11.69
C LEU A 29 -11.70 4.48 11.48
N GLU A 30 -11.86 3.65 12.50
CA GLU A 30 -12.63 2.41 12.41
C GLU A 30 -14.12 2.67 12.12
N ALA A 31 -14.71 3.66 12.78
CA ALA A 31 -16.08 4.10 12.52
C ALA A 31 -16.24 4.57 11.06
N ALA A 32 -15.30 5.37 10.57
CA ALA A 32 -15.27 5.83 9.19
C ALA A 32 -15.11 4.67 8.19
N LEU A 33 -14.20 3.72 8.46
CA LEU A 33 -13.95 2.53 7.63
C LEU A 33 -15.11 1.51 7.64
N ARG A 34 -15.97 1.54 8.65
CA ARG A 34 -17.20 0.73 8.72
C ARG A 34 -18.35 1.40 7.99
N ARG A 35 -18.51 2.72 8.17
CA ARG A 35 -19.65 3.47 7.63
C ARG A 35 -19.50 3.82 6.16
N TYR A 36 -18.28 4.11 5.72
CA TYR A 36 -18.00 4.57 4.36
C TYR A 36 -17.13 3.56 3.61
N HIS A 37 -17.38 3.41 2.30
CA HIS A 37 -16.52 2.62 1.41
C HIS A 37 -15.27 3.43 1.01
N ILE A 38 -14.40 3.70 1.99
CA ILE A 38 -13.21 4.56 1.81
C ILE A 38 -12.04 3.83 1.14
N LEU A 39 -12.02 2.49 1.17
CA LEU A 39 -10.89 1.72 0.63
C LEU A 39 -10.56 2.03 -0.84
N PRO A 40 -11.52 2.12 -1.76
CA PRO A 40 -11.25 2.56 -3.13
C PRO A 40 -10.62 3.93 -3.18
N LEU A 41 -11.14 4.91 -2.42
CA LEU A 41 -10.64 6.29 -2.41
C LEU A 41 -9.19 6.40 -1.93
N LEU A 42 -8.82 5.64 -0.88
CA LEU A 42 -7.48 5.67 -0.30
C LEU A 42 -6.47 4.84 -1.10
N TYR A 43 -6.90 3.73 -1.69
CA TYR A 43 -6.06 2.83 -2.47
C TYR A 43 -6.54 2.75 -3.93
N ASN A 44 -6.62 3.91 -4.59
CA ASN A 44 -7.23 4.06 -5.92
C ASN A 44 -6.70 3.11 -7.00
N GLY A 45 -5.44 2.66 -6.96
CA GLY A 45 -4.92 1.73 -7.97
C GLY A 45 -4.96 0.25 -7.55
N MET A 46 -5.14 -0.06 -6.25
CA MET A 46 -5.39 -1.42 -5.79
C MET A 46 -6.87 -1.79 -5.87
N PHE A 47 -7.76 -0.94 -5.34
CA PHE A 47 -9.20 -1.20 -5.32
C PHE A 47 -9.93 -0.34 -6.34
N THR A 48 -10.68 -0.99 -7.22
CA THR A 48 -11.55 -0.31 -8.19
C THR A 48 -12.98 -0.82 -8.04
N VAL A 49 -13.96 0.06 -8.15
CA VAL A 49 -15.38 -0.34 -8.13
C VAL A 49 -15.87 -0.37 -9.57
N LYS A 50 -16.23 -1.56 -10.07
CA LYS A 50 -16.79 -1.76 -11.41
C LYS A 50 -18.15 -2.43 -11.28
N LYS A 51 -19.20 -1.85 -11.87
CA LYS A 51 -20.57 -2.42 -11.87
C LYS A 51 -21.06 -2.88 -10.48
N ARG A 52 -20.87 -2.06 -9.44
CA ARG A 52 -21.19 -2.35 -8.02
C ARG A 52 -20.39 -3.50 -7.38
N ARG A 53 -19.39 -4.03 -8.07
CA ARG A 53 -18.45 -5.02 -7.54
C ARG A 53 -17.12 -4.39 -7.20
N LEU A 54 -16.49 -4.88 -6.14
CA LEU A 54 -15.20 -4.42 -5.68
C LEU A 54 -14.12 -5.31 -6.29
N ASN A 55 -13.24 -4.70 -7.07
CA ASN A 55 -12.14 -5.40 -7.72
C ASN A 55 -10.81 -5.01 -7.05
N CYS A 56 -9.96 -5.99 -6.79
CA CYS A 56 -8.58 -5.80 -6.35
C CYS A 56 -7.63 -6.14 -7.51
N PHE A 57 -6.88 -5.17 -8.04
CA PHE A 57 -6.05 -5.32 -9.23
C PHE A 57 -6.77 -6.05 -10.38
N ASN A 58 -7.98 -5.58 -10.71
CA ASN A 58 -8.91 -6.15 -11.71
C ASN A 58 -9.55 -7.51 -11.40
N ILE A 59 -9.28 -8.12 -10.24
CA ILE A 59 -9.91 -9.38 -9.81
C ILE A 59 -11.10 -9.06 -8.93
N ASP A 60 -12.27 -9.66 -9.20
CA ASP A 60 -13.46 -9.48 -8.38
C ASP A 60 -13.27 -10.11 -6.99
N ILE A 61 -13.40 -9.31 -5.93
CA ILE A 61 -13.21 -9.75 -4.53
C ILE A 61 -14.47 -9.56 -3.68
N THR A 62 -15.63 -9.35 -4.33
CA THR A 62 -16.86 -8.89 -3.67
C THR A 62 -17.33 -9.88 -2.60
N ASP A 63 -17.46 -11.17 -2.97
CA ASP A 63 -18.12 -12.18 -2.14
C ASP A 63 -17.19 -13.27 -1.59
N GLU A 64 -15.93 -13.29 -2.01
CA GLU A 64 -15.01 -14.36 -1.60
C GLU A 64 -14.46 -14.16 -0.17
N PRO A 65 -14.29 -15.25 0.61
CA PRO A 65 -13.69 -15.19 1.95
C PRO A 65 -12.26 -14.63 1.89
N MET A 66 -11.52 -14.94 0.82
CA MET A 66 -10.21 -14.37 0.54
C MET A 66 -10.26 -12.85 0.30
N GLY A 67 -11.31 -12.34 -0.37
CA GLY A 67 -11.55 -10.91 -0.56
C GLY A 67 -11.81 -10.16 0.76
N LYS A 68 -12.50 -10.78 1.72
CA LYS A 68 -12.62 -10.26 3.10
C LYS A 68 -11.24 -10.18 3.79
N GLY A 69 -10.39 -11.19 3.56
CA GLY A 69 -9.02 -11.23 4.07
C GLY A 69 -8.14 -10.08 3.57
N ILE A 70 -8.25 -9.73 2.28
CA ILE A 70 -7.53 -8.58 1.69
C ILE A 70 -8.04 -7.25 2.27
N ARG A 71 -9.37 -7.06 2.31
CA ARG A 71 -9.98 -5.84 2.88
C ARG A 71 -9.57 -5.63 4.33
N SER A 72 -9.58 -6.68 5.15
CA SER A 72 -9.18 -6.60 6.56
C SER A 72 -7.72 -6.16 6.72
N ARG A 73 -6.82 -6.67 5.87
CA ARG A 73 -5.40 -6.32 5.91
C ARG A 73 -5.13 -4.90 5.42
N ALA A 74 -5.81 -4.47 4.37
CA ALA A 74 -5.74 -3.07 3.94
C ALA A 74 -6.24 -2.11 5.04
N LYS A 75 -7.33 -2.45 5.75
CA LYS A 75 -7.78 -1.69 6.93
C LYS A 75 -6.73 -1.69 8.05
N MET A 76 -6.09 -2.83 8.31
CA MET A 76 -5.02 -2.92 9.30
C MET A 76 -3.81 -2.05 8.93
N ASN A 77 -3.45 -1.98 7.66
CA ASN A 77 -2.40 -1.09 7.17
C ASN A 77 -2.76 0.40 7.35
N LEU A 78 -4.03 0.79 7.14
CA LEU A 78 -4.48 2.15 7.43
C LEU A 78 -4.37 2.51 8.92
N ARG A 79 -4.74 1.58 9.82
CA ARG A 79 -4.56 1.77 11.26
C ARG A 79 -3.09 1.99 11.60
N LEU A 80 -2.22 1.16 11.03
CA LEU A 80 -0.77 1.28 11.21
C LEU A 80 -0.22 2.62 10.70
N THR A 81 -0.67 3.05 9.51
CA THR A 81 -0.29 4.33 8.91
C THR A 81 -0.72 5.50 9.80
N MET A 82 -1.93 5.44 10.36
CA MET A 82 -2.41 6.45 11.31
C MET A 82 -1.53 6.54 12.56
N CYS A 83 -1.14 5.39 13.13
CA CYS A 83 -0.22 5.37 14.27
C CYS A 83 1.13 6.02 13.92
N ILE A 84 1.69 5.72 12.75
CA ILE A 84 2.96 6.31 12.28
C ILE A 84 2.83 7.83 12.15
N VAL A 85 1.78 8.30 11.47
CA VAL A 85 1.55 9.73 11.17
C VAL A 85 1.29 10.54 12.44
N LEU A 86 0.48 10.02 13.36
CA LEU A 86 0.25 10.68 14.65
C LEU A 86 1.48 10.70 15.54
N SER A 87 2.28 9.63 15.51
CA SER A 87 3.53 9.59 16.27
C SER A 87 4.57 10.56 15.70
N TYR A 88 4.59 10.73 14.38
CA TYR A 88 5.37 11.76 13.71
C TYR A 88 4.93 13.17 14.12
N LEU A 89 3.64 13.48 14.04
CA LEU A 89 3.13 14.80 14.43
C LEU A 89 3.38 15.10 15.90
N TRP A 90 3.24 14.11 16.78
CA TRP A 90 3.58 14.28 18.19
C TRP A 90 5.04 14.68 18.39
N GLN A 91 5.94 13.96 17.72
CA GLN A 91 7.37 14.15 17.87
C GLN A 91 7.87 15.51 17.38
N PHE A 92 7.24 16.08 16.36
CA PHE A 92 7.73 17.31 15.75
C PHE A 92 6.88 18.54 16.06
N CYS A 93 5.62 18.35 16.47
CA CYS A 93 4.72 19.47 16.79
C CYS A 93 4.50 19.65 18.30
N VAL A 94 4.77 18.64 19.13
CA VAL A 94 4.47 18.70 20.57
C VAL A 94 5.73 18.60 21.42
N ILE A 95 6.51 17.52 21.28
CA ILE A 95 7.69 17.26 22.11
C ILE A 95 8.88 16.90 21.25
N ASP A 96 9.93 17.73 21.29
CA ASP A 96 11.24 17.39 20.73
C ASP A 96 12.03 16.58 21.76
N TYR A 97 12.72 15.52 21.32
CA TYR A 97 13.57 14.71 22.20
C TYR A 97 14.98 14.60 21.63
N VAL A 98 15.95 14.55 22.54
CA VAL A 98 17.34 14.19 22.25
C VAL A 98 17.75 13.16 23.27
N ILE A 99 18.19 11.99 22.80
CA ILE A 99 18.68 10.91 23.66
C ILE A 99 20.19 10.83 23.45
N ASN A 100 20.94 10.98 24.53
CA ASN A 100 22.39 10.84 24.54
C ASN A 100 22.78 9.69 25.49
N SER A 101 23.45 8.67 24.97
CA SER A 101 23.90 7.51 25.74
C SER A 101 25.40 7.53 26.06
N ARG A 102 26.10 8.62 25.72
CA ARG A 102 27.56 8.71 25.93
C ARG A 102 27.97 8.90 27.38
N GLY A 103 27.03 9.10 28.31
CA GLY A 103 27.30 9.33 29.72
C GLY A 103 27.95 10.70 30.01
N ASP A 104 28.11 11.55 28.98
CA ASP A 104 28.58 12.91 29.10
C ASP A 104 27.45 13.83 29.58
N PHE A 105 27.81 14.91 30.27
CA PHE A 105 26.86 15.94 30.67
C PHE A 105 26.24 16.60 29.41
N PRO A 106 24.90 16.73 29.31
CA PRO A 106 24.20 17.27 28.13
C PRO A 106 24.27 18.81 28.08
N GLY A 107 25.47 19.37 28.03
CA GLY A 107 25.67 20.82 28.10
C GLY A 107 25.00 21.57 26.94
N ASP A 108 25.11 21.05 25.72
CA ASP A 108 24.52 21.67 24.52
C ASP A 108 22.98 21.64 24.57
N GLU A 109 22.39 20.56 25.06
CA GLU A 109 20.94 20.42 25.20
C GLU A 109 20.39 21.34 26.31
N CYS A 110 21.08 21.40 27.47
CA CYS A 110 20.74 22.32 28.55
C CYS A 110 20.78 23.79 28.09
N VAL A 111 21.81 24.20 27.34
CA VAL A 111 21.93 25.57 26.77
C VAL A 111 20.79 25.89 25.81
N ARG A 112 20.26 24.87 25.10
CA ARG A 112 19.11 25.01 24.20
C ARG A 112 17.77 25.03 24.95
N GLY A 113 17.78 24.93 26.28
CA GLY A 113 16.60 24.94 27.14
C GLY A 113 15.81 23.63 27.06
N PHE A 114 16.49 22.49 26.97
CA PHE A 114 15.89 21.18 27.15
C PHE A 114 15.89 20.80 28.63
N ASP A 115 14.82 20.15 29.08
CA ASP A 115 14.75 19.51 30.38
C ASP A 115 15.34 18.10 30.25
N CYS A 116 16.48 17.86 30.89
CA CYS A 116 17.22 16.61 30.79
C CYS A 116 17.01 15.73 32.01
N PHE A 117 16.87 14.43 31.76
CA PHE A 117 16.67 13.39 32.77
C PHE A 117 17.70 12.30 32.55
N SER A 118 18.35 11.87 33.61
CA SER A 118 19.35 10.81 33.58
C SER A 118 18.81 9.57 34.25
N SER A 119 19.11 8.41 33.66
CA SER A 119 18.81 7.12 34.26
C SER A 119 20.04 6.24 34.13
N PRO A 120 20.45 5.51 35.19
CA PRO A 120 21.43 4.47 35.04
C PRO A 120 20.87 3.38 34.10
N LEU A 121 21.71 2.86 33.21
CA LEU A 121 21.37 1.76 32.32
C LEU A 121 21.41 0.43 33.10
N SER A 122 20.43 0.21 33.98
CA SER A 122 20.26 -1.06 34.69
C SER A 122 18.98 -1.75 34.21
N PHE A 123 18.96 -3.09 34.24
CA PHE A 123 17.76 -3.84 33.83
C PHE A 123 16.57 -3.57 34.76
N GLU A 124 16.80 -3.18 36.02
CA GLU A 124 15.73 -2.82 36.97
C GLU A 124 15.13 -1.44 36.65
N THR A 125 15.97 -0.45 36.31
CA THR A 125 15.49 0.89 35.94
C THR A 125 14.69 0.93 34.63
N VAL A 126 14.80 -0.11 33.80
CA VAL A 126 13.91 -0.31 32.63
C VAL A 126 12.45 -0.47 33.06
N PHE A 127 12.19 -1.11 34.20
CA PHE A 127 10.83 -1.37 34.69
C PHE A 127 10.37 -0.34 35.71
N THR A 128 11.26 0.18 36.55
CA THR A 128 10.90 1.20 37.55
C THR A 128 10.82 2.60 36.96
N ARG A 129 11.54 2.88 35.85
CA ARG A 129 11.60 4.20 35.20
C ARG A 129 11.93 5.34 36.17
N ASP A 130 12.79 5.06 37.14
CA ASP A 130 13.35 6.08 38.02
C ASP A 130 14.34 6.90 37.19
N MET A 131 13.91 8.11 36.79
CA MET A 131 14.78 9.08 36.13
C MET A 131 15.03 10.24 37.07
N ASP A 132 16.30 10.55 37.28
CA ASP A 132 16.72 11.69 38.08
C ASP A 132 16.83 12.92 37.18
N PRO A 133 16.19 14.05 37.54
CA PRO A 133 16.34 15.29 36.80
C PRO A 133 17.79 15.75 36.84
N VAL A 134 18.32 16.13 35.68
CA VAL A 134 19.67 16.71 35.57
C VAL A 134 19.56 18.20 35.85
N ASP A 135 20.29 18.67 36.86
CA ASP A 135 20.39 20.11 37.11
C ASP A 135 21.31 20.75 36.07
N CYS A 136 20.69 21.42 35.09
CA CYS A 136 21.39 22.12 34.01
C CYS A 136 22.19 23.34 34.51
N ASP A 137 21.90 23.89 35.68
CA ASP A 137 22.62 25.04 36.25
C ASP A 137 23.93 24.62 36.94
N HIS A 138 24.04 23.33 37.32
CA HIS A 138 25.10 22.81 38.19
C HIS A 138 25.78 21.57 37.59
N GLY A 139 26.30 21.68 36.37
CA GLY A 139 26.94 20.58 35.64
C GLY A 139 28.16 19.95 36.35
N GLU A 140 28.81 20.67 37.27
CA GLU A 140 29.93 20.14 38.08
C GLU A 140 29.52 19.02 39.06
N TYR A 141 28.24 18.95 39.42
CA TYR A 141 27.69 17.94 40.33
C TYR A 141 27.14 16.71 39.59
N PHE A 142 27.15 16.75 38.25
CA PHE A 142 26.80 15.59 37.45
C PHE A 142 27.91 14.55 37.57
N ASN A 143 27.72 13.62 38.51
CA ASN A 143 28.57 12.45 38.64
C ASN A 143 27.96 11.33 37.80
N PRO A 144 28.51 11.04 36.59
CA PRO A 144 28.16 9.82 35.92
C PRO A 144 28.76 8.70 36.76
N GLY A 145 27.97 8.03 37.61
CA GLY A 145 28.42 7.09 38.63
C GLY A 145 29.09 5.82 38.09
N GLY A 146 30.15 5.92 37.30
CA GLY A 146 30.95 4.85 36.71
C GLY A 146 30.24 3.93 35.72
N GLY A 147 28.91 4.04 35.57
CA GLY A 147 28.08 3.21 34.71
C GLY A 147 27.66 3.90 33.41
N GLN A 148 27.12 3.12 32.47
CA GLN A 148 26.43 3.67 31.30
C GLN A 148 25.17 4.40 31.78
N ILE A 149 25.06 5.68 31.45
CA ILE A 149 23.92 6.53 31.79
C ILE A 149 23.28 6.97 30.49
N ILE A 150 21.96 6.81 30.41
CA ILE A 150 21.16 7.40 29.34
C ILE A 150 20.66 8.74 29.86
N VAL A 151 20.93 9.78 29.09
CA VAL A 151 20.37 11.11 29.29
C VAL A 151 19.31 11.35 28.22
N ASN A 152 18.08 11.58 28.67
CA ASN A 152 16.93 11.91 27.84
C ASN A 152 16.58 13.38 28.06
N CYS A 153 16.80 14.19 27.04
CA CYS A 153 16.50 15.61 27.04
C CYS A 153 15.23 15.86 26.23
N MET A 154 14.27 16.56 26.80
CA MET A 154 13.01 16.88 26.14
C MET A 154 12.71 18.37 26.18
N LYS A 155 12.03 18.86 25.16
CA LYS A 155 11.58 20.25 25.09
C LYS A 155 10.22 20.32 24.42
N PHE A 156 9.31 21.10 24.99
CA PHE A 156 8.06 21.44 24.31
C PHE A 156 8.35 22.36 23.13
N VAL A 157 7.82 21.99 21.97
CA VAL A 157 7.94 22.82 20.78
C VAL A 157 7.02 24.03 20.95
N GLU A 158 7.60 25.22 20.92
CA GLU A 158 6.81 26.45 20.96
C GLU A 158 5.83 26.48 19.78
N PRO A 159 4.56 26.80 20.01
CA PRO A 159 3.54 26.73 18.98
C PRO A 159 3.77 27.82 17.92
N ASN A 160 4.37 27.42 16.81
CA ASN A 160 4.54 28.26 15.62
C ASN A 160 3.68 27.72 14.48
N ALA A 161 2.74 28.53 14.00
CA ALA A 161 1.83 28.17 12.92
C ALA A 161 2.56 27.73 11.64
N ALA A 162 3.68 28.37 11.30
CA ALA A 162 4.47 28.00 10.12
C ALA A 162 5.10 26.60 10.28
N ASN A 163 5.62 26.30 11.47
CA ASN A 163 6.21 25.00 11.78
C ASN A 163 5.14 23.89 11.76
N TRP A 164 3.97 24.16 12.35
CA TRP A 164 2.83 23.23 12.34
C TRP A 164 2.34 22.93 10.93
N LEU A 165 2.18 23.95 10.07
CA LEU A 165 1.77 23.74 8.68
C LEU A 165 2.80 22.91 7.89
N MET A 166 4.09 23.16 8.11
CA MET A 166 5.17 22.37 7.50
C MET A 166 5.07 20.89 7.90
N HIS A 167 4.97 20.59 9.19
CA HIS A 167 4.89 19.21 9.68
C HIS A 167 3.57 18.51 9.30
N ILE A 168 2.46 19.24 9.24
CA ILE A 168 1.19 18.71 8.71
C ILE A 168 1.36 18.30 7.24
N ALA A 169 2.00 19.13 6.40
CA ALA A 169 2.26 18.80 5.00
C ALA A 169 3.17 17.57 4.85
N ILE A 170 4.22 17.46 5.68
CA ILE A 170 5.10 16.28 5.70
C ILE A 170 4.32 15.04 6.14
N SER A 171 3.48 15.15 7.17
CA SER A 171 2.68 14.04 7.69
C SER A 171 1.67 13.52 6.66
N HIS A 172 1.06 14.42 5.88
CA HIS A 172 0.18 14.06 4.77
C HIS A 172 0.95 13.37 3.64
N SER A 173 2.16 13.85 3.33
CA SER A 173 3.04 13.22 2.35
C SER A 173 3.47 11.82 2.81
N LEU A 174 3.76 11.66 4.10
CA LEU A 174 4.09 10.37 4.71
C LEU A 174 2.92 9.39 4.65
N TRP A 175 1.70 9.85 4.91
CA TRP A 175 0.48 9.06 4.75
C TRP A 175 0.33 8.53 3.31
N LEU A 176 0.46 9.41 2.33
CA LEU A 176 0.39 9.05 0.91
C LEU A 176 1.51 8.08 0.53
N LEU A 177 2.73 8.32 1.02
CA LEU A 177 3.88 7.47 0.74
C LEU A 177 3.65 6.04 1.26
N VAL A 178 3.22 5.87 2.52
CA VAL A 178 3.01 4.54 3.12
C VAL A 178 1.87 3.80 2.42
N THR A 179 0.77 4.50 2.10
CA THR A 179 -0.36 3.89 1.39
C THR A 179 0.01 3.48 -0.05
N LYS A 180 0.78 4.30 -0.78
CA LYS A 180 1.27 3.97 -2.12
C LYS A 180 2.34 2.90 -2.13
N ALA A 181 3.25 2.93 -1.16
CA ALA A 181 4.23 1.87 -0.97
C ALA A 181 3.54 0.53 -0.77
N PHE A 182 2.51 0.46 0.09
CA PHE A 182 1.73 -0.76 0.31
C PHE A 182 1.13 -1.31 -0.99
N GLU A 183 0.50 -0.46 -1.79
CA GLU A 183 -0.09 -0.83 -3.09
C GLU A 183 0.96 -1.43 -4.04
N ILE A 184 2.09 -0.74 -4.23
CA ILE A 184 3.16 -1.18 -5.13
C ILE A 184 3.81 -2.48 -4.63
N ILE A 185 4.07 -2.57 -3.33
CA ILE A 185 4.68 -3.73 -2.67
C ILE A 185 3.79 -4.96 -2.82
N VAL A 186 2.48 -4.83 -2.57
CA VAL A 186 1.52 -5.93 -2.76
C VAL A 186 1.43 -6.33 -4.23
N LEU A 187 1.42 -5.37 -5.15
CA LEU A 187 1.40 -5.66 -6.59
C LEU A 187 2.63 -6.46 -7.01
N MET A 188 3.84 -6.00 -6.66
CA MET A 188 5.10 -6.67 -7.00
C MET A 188 5.20 -8.06 -6.35
N ALA A 189 4.86 -8.18 -5.07
CA ALA A 189 4.93 -9.46 -4.35
C ALA A 189 3.90 -10.48 -4.86
N SER A 190 2.72 -10.03 -5.28
CA SER A 190 1.69 -10.92 -5.85
C SER A 190 2.09 -11.51 -7.20
N GLY A 191 2.86 -10.76 -8.01
CA GLY A 191 3.35 -11.20 -9.31
C GLY A 191 4.62 -12.04 -9.24
N ASN A 192 5.47 -11.81 -8.24
CA ASN A 192 6.79 -12.45 -8.16
C ASN A 192 7.01 -13.18 -6.82
N LYS A 193 7.21 -14.51 -6.88
CA LYS A 193 7.55 -15.35 -5.72
C LYS A 193 8.85 -14.90 -5.04
N ALA A 194 9.85 -14.48 -5.82
CA ALA A 194 11.13 -14.02 -5.28
C ALA A 194 10.95 -12.79 -4.37
N MET A 195 10.06 -11.86 -4.75
CA MET A 195 9.75 -10.68 -3.94
C MET A 195 9.05 -11.06 -2.62
N THR A 196 8.14 -12.04 -2.66
CA THR A 196 7.50 -12.57 -1.44
C THR A 196 8.52 -13.27 -0.52
N THR A 197 9.47 -14.02 -1.09
CA THR A 197 10.57 -14.64 -0.34
C THR A 197 11.51 -13.59 0.24
N PHE A 198 11.85 -12.55 -0.53
CA PHE A 198 12.66 -11.42 -0.09
C PHE A 198 12.04 -10.72 1.12
N MET A 199 10.73 -10.47 1.12
CA MET A 199 10.04 -9.92 2.29
C MET A 199 10.12 -10.82 3.53
N LEU A 200 10.06 -12.14 3.35
CA LEU A 200 10.23 -13.08 4.46
C LEU A 200 11.65 -13.05 5.01
N VAL A 201 12.66 -13.05 4.14
CA VAL A 201 14.07 -12.92 4.52
C VAL A 201 14.30 -11.59 5.24
N LEU A 202 13.74 -10.48 4.73
CA LEU A 202 13.82 -9.17 5.36
C LEU A 202 13.19 -9.17 6.76
N LEU A 203 12.02 -9.79 6.93
CA LEU A 203 11.39 -9.92 8.24
C LEU A 203 12.24 -10.75 9.20
N LEU A 204 12.83 -11.87 8.74
CA LEU A 204 13.72 -12.70 9.55
C LEU A 204 14.99 -11.93 9.96
N LEU A 205 15.65 -11.27 9.01
CA LEU A 205 16.81 -10.43 9.29
C LEU A 205 16.47 -9.32 10.29
N TYR A 206 15.33 -8.68 10.13
CA TYR A 206 14.83 -7.68 11.07
C TYR A 206 14.64 -8.27 12.47
N THR A 207 14.01 -9.45 12.59
CA THR A 207 13.84 -10.11 13.89
C THR A 207 15.17 -10.52 14.53
N VAL A 208 16.13 -11.03 13.77
CA VAL A 208 17.47 -11.37 14.27
C VAL A 208 18.20 -10.11 14.73
N ALA A 209 18.14 -9.02 13.96
CA ALA A 209 18.72 -7.74 14.34
C ALA A 209 18.05 -7.17 15.60
N ALA A 210 16.72 -7.23 15.71
CA ALA A 210 15.99 -6.78 16.89
C ALA A 210 16.38 -7.60 18.14
N ILE A 211 16.52 -8.92 18.02
CA ILE A 211 16.99 -9.79 19.11
C ILE A 211 18.44 -9.45 19.49
N ALA A 212 19.32 -9.24 18.52
CA ALA A 212 20.71 -8.86 18.77
C ALA A 212 20.82 -7.49 19.47
N LEU A 213 20.04 -6.50 19.01
CA LEU A 213 19.97 -5.17 19.64
C LEU A 213 19.35 -5.22 21.03
N PHE A 214 18.39 -6.12 21.27
CA PHE A 214 17.83 -6.37 22.59
C PHE A 214 18.90 -6.89 23.55
N PHE A 215 19.65 -7.93 23.16
CA PHE A 215 20.75 -8.45 23.97
C PHE A 215 21.93 -7.48 24.10
N GLY A 216 22.12 -6.59 23.12
CA GLY A 216 23.11 -5.53 23.17
C GLY A 216 22.69 -4.31 24.01
N GLY A 217 21.48 -4.28 24.58
CA GLY A 217 20.98 -3.15 25.38
C GLY A 217 20.54 -1.93 24.56
N PHE A 218 20.87 -1.85 23.27
CA PHE A 218 20.54 -0.72 22.40
C PHE A 218 19.05 -0.57 22.10
N LEU A 219 18.27 -1.67 22.17
CA LEU A 219 16.83 -1.59 21.94
C LEU A 219 16.14 -0.67 22.96
N LEU A 220 16.74 -0.47 24.13
CA LEU A 220 16.27 0.44 25.17
C LEU A 220 16.36 1.91 24.75
N GLU A 221 17.40 2.29 24.00
CA GLU A 221 17.55 3.64 23.43
C GLU A 221 16.47 3.92 22.36
N PHE A 222 16.03 2.89 21.63
CA PHE A 222 14.93 3.03 20.68
C PHE A 222 13.57 3.08 21.34
N VAL A 223 13.39 2.43 22.50
CA VAL A 223 12.14 2.41 23.28
C VAL A 223 11.97 3.70 24.11
N SER A 224 13.06 4.37 24.47
CA SER A 224 13.00 5.66 25.18
C SER A 224 12.46 6.79 24.28
N SER A 225 12.53 6.63 22.96
CA SER A 225 11.83 7.46 21.99
C SER A 225 10.48 6.85 21.58
N TRP A 226 9.40 7.64 21.68
CA TRP A 226 8.07 7.19 21.24
C TRP A 226 8.03 6.82 19.75
N ILE A 227 8.61 7.65 18.88
CA ILE A 227 8.63 7.35 17.43
C ILE A 227 9.57 6.20 17.11
N GLY A 228 10.69 6.04 17.85
CA GLY A 228 11.59 4.90 17.73
C GLY A 228 10.86 3.60 18.01
N PHE A 229 10.09 3.56 19.10
CA PHE A 229 9.23 2.43 19.45
C PHE A 229 8.20 2.12 18.36
N VAL A 230 7.47 3.14 17.89
CA VAL A 230 6.43 2.97 16.86
C VAL A 230 7.02 2.52 15.53
N VAL A 231 8.15 3.08 15.09
CA VAL A 231 8.82 2.67 13.85
C VAL A 231 9.34 1.24 13.95
N THR A 232 9.94 0.88 15.08
CA THR A 232 10.47 -0.48 15.35
C THR A 232 9.36 -1.52 15.28
N LEU A 233 8.17 -1.23 15.81
CA LEU A 233 7.04 -2.17 15.72
C LEU A 233 6.28 -2.10 14.40
N SER A 234 6.20 -0.93 13.78
CA SER A 234 5.39 -0.73 12.58
C SER A 234 6.04 -1.26 11.32
N PHE A 235 7.37 -1.19 11.19
CA PHE A 235 8.07 -1.74 10.04
C PHE A 235 7.83 -3.25 9.84
N PRO A 236 8.08 -4.14 10.82
CA PRO A 236 7.83 -5.58 10.66
C PRO A 236 6.34 -5.87 10.47
N ALA A 237 5.44 -5.13 11.14
CA ALA A 237 4.00 -5.25 10.94
C ALA A 237 3.60 -4.90 9.49
N PHE A 238 4.13 -3.81 8.95
CA PHE A 238 3.88 -3.38 7.56
C PHE A 238 4.34 -4.43 6.55
N VAL A 239 5.55 -4.96 6.71
CA VAL A 239 6.10 -6.02 5.84
C VAL A 239 5.26 -7.29 5.94
N ALA A 240 4.88 -7.70 7.16
CA ALA A 240 4.06 -8.89 7.38
C ALA A 240 2.66 -8.75 6.76
N ILE A 241 1.98 -7.61 6.96
CA ILE A 241 0.66 -7.33 6.38
C ILE A 241 0.75 -7.34 4.85
N SER A 242 1.76 -6.68 4.28
CA SER A 242 1.99 -6.64 2.83
C SER A 242 2.21 -8.04 2.25
N ARG A 243 3.09 -8.84 2.87
CA ARG A 243 3.36 -10.22 2.47
C ARG A 243 2.11 -11.09 2.51
N GLN A 244 1.36 -11.05 3.60
CA GLN A 244 0.14 -11.86 3.73
C GLN A 244 -0.93 -11.44 2.71
N THR A 245 -1.07 -10.13 2.44
CA THR A 245 -2.00 -9.63 1.42
C THR A 245 -1.61 -10.11 0.04
N ALA A 246 -0.31 -10.07 -0.29
CA ALA A 246 0.21 -10.56 -1.56
C ALA A 246 0.00 -12.07 -1.74
N LEU A 247 0.18 -12.88 -0.70
CA LEU A 247 -0.07 -14.33 -0.74
C LEU A 247 -1.54 -14.63 -1.04
N ILE A 248 -2.47 -13.98 -0.33
CA ILE A 248 -3.91 -14.18 -0.56
C ILE A 248 -4.29 -13.73 -1.97
N LEU A 249 -3.75 -12.62 -2.44
CA LEU A 249 -3.99 -12.14 -3.80
C LEU A 249 -3.45 -13.11 -4.86
N ARG A 250 -2.31 -13.75 -4.60
CA ARG A 250 -1.75 -14.78 -5.48
C ARG A 250 -2.62 -16.03 -5.51
N ASP A 251 -3.13 -16.47 -4.37
CA ASP A 251 -4.02 -17.62 -4.28
C ASP A 251 -5.35 -17.35 -5.01
N LEU A 252 -5.89 -16.13 -4.86
CA LEU A 252 -7.04 -15.64 -5.63
C LEU A 252 -6.79 -15.65 -7.14
N ARG A 253 -5.63 -15.15 -7.60
CA ARG A 253 -5.25 -15.20 -9.02
C ARG A 253 -5.22 -16.63 -9.53
N CYS A 254 -4.64 -17.56 -8.78
CA CYS A 254 -4.60 -18.96 -9.15
C CYS A 254 -6.00 -19.57 -9.22
N ALA A 255 -6.86 -19.30 -8.24
CA ALA A 255 -8.25 -19.78 -8.23
C ALA A 255 -9.05 -19.26 -9.43
N GLU A 256 -8.91 -17.98 -9.76
CA GLU A 256 -9.60 -17.37 -10.91
C GLU A 256 -9.11 -17.95 -12.24
N ILE A 257 -7.80 -18.18 -12.40
CA ILE A 257 -7.25 -18.85 -13.58
C ILE A 257 -7.81 -20.27 -13.72
N VAL A 258 -7.92 -21.02 -12.62
CA VAL A 258 -8.51 -22.37 -12.65
C VAL A 258 -10.00 -22.31 -13.00
N ARG A 259 -10.74 -21.34 -12.47
CA ARG A 259 -12.16 -21.13 -12.77
C ARG A 259 -12.37 -20.81 -14.26
N LEU A 260 -11.59 -19.90 -14.82
CA LEU A 260 -11.65 -19.54 -16.24
C LEU A 260 -11.33 -20.75 -17.14
N ARG A 261 -10.34 -21.58 -16.75
CA ARG A 261 -10.03 -22.83 -17.46
C ARG A 261 -11.16 -23.85 -17.41
N MET A 262 -11.87 -23.95 -16.29
CA MET A 262 -13.03 -24.86 -16.18
C MET A 262 -14.20 -24.38 -17.04
N LEU A 263 -14.44 -23.07 -17.11
CA LEU A 263 -15.47 -22.48 -17.96
C LEU A 263 -15.15 -22.69 -19.45
N GLU A 264 -13.92 -22.40 -19.87
CA GLU A 264 -13.49 -22.63 -21.26
C GLU A 264 -13.47 -24.13 -21.61
N GLY A 265 -13.05 -25.00 -20.68
CA GLY A 265 -13.09 -26.45 -20.85
C GLY A 265 -14.51 -27.01 -20.93
N ALA A 266 -15.47 -26.41 -20.22
CA ALA A 266 -16.90 -26.78 -20.29
C ALA A 266 -17.56 -26.27 -21.57
N ASP A 267 -17.23 -25.05 -22.02
CA ASP A 267 -17.70 -24.52 -23.31
C ASP A 267 -17.09 -25.29 -24.48
N PHE A 268 -15.81 -25.64 -24.43
CA PHE A 268 -15.17 -26.44 -25.48
C PHE A 268 -15.65 -27.90 -25.45
N GLY A 269 -15.87 -28.47 -24.26
CA GLY A 269 -16.44 -29.80 -24.09
C GLY A 269 -17.86 -29.90 -24.63
N SER A 270 -18.72 -28.93 -24.28
CA SER A 270 -20.09 -28.86 -24.78
C SER A 270 -20.16 -28.55 -26.29
N ALA A 271 -19.25 -27.71 -26.81
CA ALA A 271 -19.15 -27.45 -28.24
C ALA A 271 -18.70 -28.69 -29.02
N VAL A 272 -17.75 -29.46 -28.49
CA VAL A 272 -17.30 -30.74 -29.08
C VAL A 272 -18.40 -31.78 -29.00
N GLU A 273 -19.10 -31.90 -27.86
CA GLU A 273 -20.25 -32.81 -27.73
C GLU A 273 -21.38 -32.45 -28.69
N ALA A 274 -21.70 -31.15 -28.83
CA ALA A 274 -22.68 -30.66 -29.79
C ALA A 274 -22.26 -30.94 -31.25
N TRP A 275 -20.96 -30.85 -31.56
CA TRP A 275 -20.41 -31.21 -32.88
C TRP A 275 -20.47 -32.71 -33.15
N THR A 276 -20.12 -33.55 -32.18
CA THR A 276 -20.22 -35.01 -32.33
C THR A 276 -21.67 -35.48 -32.42
N ALA A 277 -22.60 -34.82 -31.70
CA ALA A 277 -24.03 -35.12 -31.79
C ALA A 277 -24.64 -34.70 -33.14
N THR A 278 -24.19 -33.57 -33.72
CA THR A 278 -24.63 -33.14 -35.07
C THR A 278 -23.99 -33.96 -36.19
N GLY A 279 -22.75 -34.43 -36.02
CA GLY A 279 -22.10 -35.36 -36.96
C GLY A 279 -22.72 -36.75 -36.95
N ALA A 280 -23.10 -37.28 -35.78
CA ALA A 280 -23.77 -38.58 -35.66
C ALA A 280 -25.22 -38.57 -36.18
N ALA A 281 -25.90 -37.42 -36.15
CA ALA A 281 -27.26 -37.29 -36.67
C ALA A 281 -27.34 -37.26 -38.21
N GLN A 282 -26.21 -37.12 -38.91
CA GLN A 282 -26.16 -37.07 -40.39
C GLN A 282 -25.82 -38.41 -41.06
N SER A 283 -25.54 -39.48 -40.31
CA SER A 283 -25.23 -40.81 -40.87
C SER A 283 -26.42 -41.79 -40.86
N GLY A 284 -27.65 -41.30 -40.66
CA GLY A 284 -28.83 -42.11 -40.43
C GLY A 284 -30.01 -41.79 -41.34
N ASP A 285 -29.80 -41.70 -42.66
CA ASP A 285 -30.91 -41.84 -43.61
C ASP A 285 -30.42 -42.46 -44.93
N CYS A 286 -30.54 -43.79 -45.03
CA CYS A 286 -30.39 -44.53 -46.28
C CYS A 286 -31.74 -45.18 -46.59
N GLY A 287 -32.57 -44.48 -47.35
CA GLY A 287 -33.61 -45.09 -48.17
C GLY A 287 -32.96 -45.85 -49.35
N PRO A 288 -33.60 -46.92 -49.85
CA PRO A 288 -33.05 -47.69 -50.96
C PRO A 288 -33.33 -46.97 -52.27
N SER A 289 -32.31 -46.65 -53.06
CA SER A 289 -32.48 -46.20 -54.45
C SER A 289 -31.23 -46.54 -55.27
N ASP A 290 -31.50 -47.13 -56.42
CA ASP A 290 -30.58 -47.84 -57.29
C ASP A 290 -29.43 -47.01 -57.88
N GLY A 291 -28.26 -47.65 -57.92
CA GLY A 291 -27.46 -47.76 -59.14
C GLY A 291 -26.83 -46.50 -59.72
N VAL A 292 -25.75 -46.00 -59.12
CA VAL A 292 -24.61 -45.38 -59.85
C VAL A 292 -23.32 -45.65 -59.07
N THR A 293 -22.36 -46.32 -59.71
CA THR A 293 -20.97 -46.47 -59.24
C THR A 293 -20.29 -45.11 -59.11
N SER A 294 -20.14 -44.63 -57.88
CA SER A 294 -19.19 -43.59 -57.50
C SER A 294 -18.32 -44.13 -56.37
N THR A 295 -17.07 -44.46 -56.69
CA THR A 295 -16.02 -44.76 -55.73
C THR A 295 -15.77 -43.52 -54.88
N ARG A 296 -16.35 -43.54 -53.68
CA ARG A 296 -16.11 -42.53 -52.64
C ARG A 296 -15.25 -43.19 -51.58
N ASP A 297 -13.99 -42.76 -51.50
CA ASP A 297 -13.06 -43.20 -50.46
C ASP A 297 -13.67 -42.94 -49.09
N VAL A 298 -13.92 -44.02 -48.36
CA VAL A 298 -14.30 -44.01 -46.96
C VAL A 298 -13.06 -43.56 -46.19
N VAL A 299 -13.04 -42.29 -45.78
CA VAL A 299 -12.02 -41.74 -44.90
C VAL A 299 -12.17 -42.45 -43.55
N ASP A 300 -11.14 -43.21 -43.19
CA ASP A 300 -11.06 -44.05 -42.01
C ASP A 300 -11.11 -43.21 -40.72
N ASP A 301 -12.12 -43.47 -39.88
CA ASP A 301 -12.49 -42.73 -38.65
C ASP A 301 -11.35 -42.71 -37.61
N GLY A 302 -10.38 -43.61 -37.74
CA GLY A 302 -9.16 -43.65 -36.92
C GLY A 302 -8.28 -42.39 -37.06
N THR A 303 -8.25 -41.78 -38.25
CA THR A 303 -7.39 -40.60 -38.52
C THR A 303 -7.92 -39.31 -37.86
N LEU A 304 -9.23 -39.22 -37.64
CA LEU A 304 -9.87 -38.08 -37.00
C LEU A 304 -9.68 -38.11 -35.47
N SER A 305 -9.76 -39.30 -34.87
CA SER A 305 -9.44 -39.56 -33.46
C SER A 305 -7.98 -39.22 -33.14
N GLU A 306 -7.04 -39.70 -33.96
CA GLU A 306 -5.62 -39.39 -33.80
C GLU A 306 -5.32 -37.90 -34.02
N GLY A 307 -6.01 -37.26 -34.97
CA GLY A 307 -5.93 -35.82 -35.20
C GLY A 307 -6.38 -35.01 -33.99
N ALA A 308 -7.50 -35.37 -33.37
CA ALA A 308 -8.02 -34.71 -32.17
C ALA A 308 -7.09 -34.90 -30.95
N GLN A 309 -6.53 -36.11 -30.78
CA GLN A 309 -5.60 -36.40 -29.69
C GLN A 309 -4.25 -35.68 -29.89
N GLY A 310 -3.77 -35.60 -31.13
CA GLY A 310 -2.61 -34.82 -31.52
C GLY A 310 -2.79 -33.32 -31.28
N MET A 311 -3.99 -32.79 -31.57
CA MET A 311 -4.32 -31.39 -31.33
C MET A 311 -4.38 -31.07 -29.84
N ARG A 312 -5.02 -31.93 -29.01
CA ARG A 312 -4.98 -31.81 -27.55
C ARG A 312 -3.56 -31.81 -26.99
N LYS A 313 -2.69 -32.69 -27.50
CA LYS A 313 -1.29 -32.78 -27.04
C LYS A 313 -0.49 -31.52 -27.40
N ARG A 314 -0.71 -30.95 -28.59
CA ARG A 314 -0.07 -29.70 -29.03
C ARG A 314 -0.56 -28.49 -28.24
N VAL A 315 -1.87 -28.40 -27.97
CA VAL A 315 -2.47 -27.35 -27.13
C VAL A 315 -1.93 -27.44 -25.71
N ASN A 316 -1.93 -28.63 -25.08
CA ASN A 316 -1.37 -28.81 -23.74
C ASN A 316 0.14 -28.46 -23.67
N THR A 317 0.91 -28.80 -24.70
CA THR A 317 2.34 -28.48 -24.77
C THR A 317 2.58 -26.98 -24.96
N ALA A 318 1.81 -26.30 -25.81
CA ALA A 318 1.90 -24.86 -26.01
C ALA A 318 1.48 -24.11 -24.73
N MET A 319 0.44 -24.59 -24.05
CA MET A 319 -0.06 -24.01 -22.82
C MET A 319 0.92 -24.20 -21.65
N GLN A 320 1.62 -25.34 -21.57
CA GLN A 320 2.73 -25.54 -20.62
C GLN A 320 3.91 -24.61 -20.90
N ARG A 321 4.20 -24.29 -22.17
CA ARG A 321 5.26 -23.33 -22.52
C ARG A 321 4.90 -21.90 -22.11
N ILE A 322 3.63 -21.51 -22.21
CA ILE A 322 3.14 -20.21 -21.72
C ILE A 322 3.24 -20.16 -20.19
N LEU A 323 2.83 -21.23 -19.50
CA LEU A 323 3.00 -21.38 -18.05
C LEU A 323 4.46 -21.24 -17.57
N ASN A 324 5.41 -21.82 -18.30
CA ASN A 324 6.84 -21.68 -17.99
C ASN A 324 7.40 -20.30 -18.37
N ARG A 325 6.80 -19.60 -19.33
CA ARG A 325 7.16 -18.21 -19.67
C ARG A 325 6.59 -17.20 -18.67
N ASP A 326 5.40 -17.42 -18.12
CA ASP A 326 4.81 -16.55 -17.08
C ASP A 326 5.54 -16.65 -15.73
N THR A 327 6.35 -17.70 -15.52
CA THR A 327 7.31 -17.73 -14.40
C THR A 327 8.57 -16.89 -14.63
N GLN A 328 8.81 -16.42 -15.86
CA GLN A 328 9.94 -15.58 -16.25
C GLN A 328 9.47 -14.39 -17.10
N GLY A 329 8.80 -13.42 -16.47
CA GLY A 329 8.67 -12.08 -17.03
C GLY A 329 7.25 -11.65 -17.33
N LEU A 330 6.53 -11.22 -16.29
CA LEU A 330 5.66 -10.04 -16.43
C LEU A 330 6.56 -8.81 -16.32
N THR A 331 7.20 -8.42 -17.42
CA THR A 331 7.69 -7.04 -17.55
C THR A 331 6.47 -6.15 -17.65
N LEU A 332 6.28 -5.34 -16.60
CA LEU A 332 5.38 -4.19 -16.56
C LEU A 332 5.55 -3.36 -17.83
N ASP A 333 4.51 -3.30 -18.65
CA ASP A 333 4.31 -2.19 -19.58
C ASP A 333 3.50 -1.13 -18.81
N ILE A 334 4.23 -0.31 -18.03
CA ILE A 334 3.68 0.87 -17.39
C ILE A 334 4.08 2.08 -18.23
N GLY A 335 3.06 2.70 -18.86
CA GLY A 335 3.03 4.12 -19.14
C GLY A 335 4.08 4.62 -20.11
N ALA A 336 3.80 4.50 -21.41
CA ALA A 336 4.29 5.46 -22.37
C ALA A 336 3.81 6.85 -21.95
N VAL A 337 4.72 7.60 -21.34
CA VAL A 337 4.67 9.06 -21.25
C VAL A 337 4.63 9.57 -22.69
N ASN A 338 3.53 10.20 -23.09
CA ASN A 338 3.52 11.06 -24.27
C ASN A 338 4.41 12.27 -23.97
N VAL A 339 5.71 12.13 -24.24
CA VAL A 339 6.58 13.27 -24.48
C VAL A 339 6.35 13.65 -25.94
N GLU A 340 5.60 14.72 -26.14
CA GLU A 340 5.40 15.39 -27.41
C GLU A 340 6.76 15.94 -27.86
N MET A 341 7.50 15.14 -28.65
CA MET A 341 8.76 15.54 -29.25
C MET A 341 8.46 16.06 -30.66
N THR A 342 8.41 17.38 -30.77
CA THR A 342 8.37 18.12 -32.04
C THR A 342 9.52 17.68 -32.94
N SER A 343 9.21 17.14 -34.12
CA SER A 343 10.11 17.20 -35.28
C SER A 343 9.33 17.60 -36.52
N HIS A 344 9.46 18.88 -36.86
CA HIS A 344 9.16 19.43 -38.18
C HIS A 344 10.11 18.87 -39.24
N TYR A 345 9.66 18.96 -40.51
CA TYR A 345 10.24 18.59 -41.81
C TYR A 345 9.50 17.39 -42.44
N SER A 346 8.87 17.46 -43.61
CA SER A 346 8.91 18.44 -44.70
C SER A 346 7.69 18.34 -45.65
N LYS A 347 7.21 19.53 -46.06
CA LYS A 347 6.64 19.98 -47.36
C LYS A 347 6.06 18.95 -48.36
N PHE A 348 4.79 19.14 -48.76
CA PHE A 348 4.36 19.86 -50.00
C PHE A 348 2.87 19.61 -50.31
N ALA A 349 2.06 20.68 -50.35
CA ALA A 349 1.05 20.95 -51.40
C ALA A 349 0.44 22.36 -51.18
N GLN A 350 0.36 23.12 -52.26
CA GLN A 350 -0.02 24.54 -52.38
C GLN A 350 -1.55 24.77 -52.39
N TRP A 351 -2.00 25.82 -51.66
CA TRP A 351 -2.81 27.01 -52.05
C TRP A 351 -3.89 26.95 -53.17
N PRO A 352 -4.92 27.85 -53.24
CA PRO A 352 -5.04 29.17 -52.60
C PRO A 352 -6.44 29.62 -52.05
N ASP A 353 -6.39 30.75 -51.31
CA ASP A 353 -7.35 31.86 -51.06
C ASP A 353 -8.82 31.82 -51.54
N GLN A 354 -9.74 32.22 -50.65
CA GLN A 354 -10.76 33.24 -50.96
C GLN A 354 -11.27 33.99 -49.71
N ARG A 355 -11.25 35.33 -49.80
CA ARG A 355 -11.81 36.32 -48.84
C ARG A 355 -13.29 36.56 -49.12
N HIS A 356 -14.07 36.91 -48.10
CA HIS A 356 -15.12 37.96 -48.06
C HIS A 356 -15.56 38.11 -46.57
N ALA A 357 -15.26 39.21 -45.88
CA ALA A 357 -16.04 40.45 -45.75
C ALA A 357 -17.51 40.19 -45.31
N ALA A 358 -17.81 40.34 -44.02
CA ALA A 358 -18.44 41.53 -43.39
C ALA A 358 -19.97 41.54 -43.52
N ASP A 359 -20.71 41.50 -42.40
CA ASP A 359 -21.52 42.65 -41.98
C ASP A 359 -22.15 42.47 -40.58
N SER A 360 -22.61 43.60 -40.08
CA SER A 360 -22.88 44.06 -38.73
C SER A 360 -24.36 43.99 -38.29
N ARG A 361 -24.61 43.96 -36.97
CA ARG A 361 -25.58 44.81 -36.20
C ARG A 361 -25.83 44.20 -34.79
N PHE A 362 -25.52 44.87 -33.68
CA PHE A 362 -26.10 46.06 -33.02
C PHE A 362 -27.31 45.76 -32.11
N ASN A 363 -27.11 46.12 -30.84
CA ASN A 363 -28.01 46.63 -29.80
C ASN A 363 -28.65 45.77 -28.70
N ASP A 364 -28.14 46.05 -27.48
CA ASP A 364 -28.81 46.69 -26.34
C ASP A 364 -30.15 46.13 -25.85
N SER A 365 -30.16 45.67 -24.59
CA SER A 365 -30.85 46.39 -23.50
C SER A 365 -30.75 45.63 -22.16
N SER A 366 -29.95 46.16 -21.23
CA SER A 366 -30.33 46.24 -19.80
C SER A 366 -31.03 47.60 -19.62
N PRO A 367 -31.91 47.83 -18.62
CA PRO A 367 -31.42 48.17 -17.27
C PRO A 367 -32.34 47.84 -16.06
N ASN A 368 -31.71 47.90 -14.88
CA ASN A 368 -32.11 48.50 -13.59
C ASN A 368 -33.31 47.96 -12.77
N GLU A 369 -33.04 47.57 -11.51
CA GLU A 369 -33.29 48.32 -10.24
C GLU A 369 -34.71 47.98 -9.72
N ASP A 370 -35.03 47.82 -8.43
CA ASP A 370 -34.33 48.00 -7.17
C ASP A 370 -35.24 47.43 -6.05
N ALA A 371 -34.66 47.39 -4.83
CA ALA A 371 -35.29 47.72 -3.55
C ALA A 371 -36.07 46.68 -2.70
N VAL A 372 -35.50 46.48 -1.48
CA VAL A 372 -36.16 46.51 -0.15
C VAL A 372 -36.98 45.27 0.24
N GLY A 373 -36.89 44.66 1.43
CA GLY A 373 -36.25 44.95 2.70
C GLY A 373 -37.11 44.37 3.85
N HIS A 374 -36.46 44.12 4.99
CA HIS A 374 -37.00 43.84 6.34
C HIS A 374 -37.46 42.44 6.76
N GLY A 375 -36.94 42.07 7.94
CA GLY A 375 -37.22 40.89 8.76
C GLY A 375 -36.07 40.68 9.74
#